data_AF-A0A5J4TBU4-F1
#
_entry.id   AF-A0A5J4TBU4-F1
#
_cell.length_a   1.000
_cell.length_b   1.000
_cell.length_c   1.000
_cell.angle_alpha   90.00
_cell.angle_beta   90.00
_cell.angle_gamma   90.00
#
_symmetry.space_group_name_H-M   'P 1'
#
loop_
_entity.id
_entity.type
_entity.pdbx_description
1 polymer ?
#
loop_
_entity_poly.entity_id
_entity_poly.type
_entity_poly.pdbx_seq_one_letter_code
_entity_poly.pdbx_strand_id
1 'polypeptide(L)'
;ESGSNSQKIFVFGRPRNFHGLLDIYQTHIYPSPKGMDTVSGGGQQGSPFRSVERGIREAVDGSGKTYQSVGLTVRGGNYLERRALILNNATKKITVKALSPHNTYIVNEPQSTDQLTVDDTLFGVNAGELRFVSFIFRRHVTKTANAKPLLLATGGKLIVDLCEFEALDSATGVNWNPNLDIATLTDFIDPDPSQKYFHSAHIQIQGGGCEIISTKFHPSLFDGPSAIIATDFFTSLYIRSCTFSGQKDKKDKAAALDIKVKEAVPVLIDSCIFDQCLSIGGAGAVYVVHNFSAFSNLLDSFVVFSACEFTSNVAWESGAIGVGGSTQNMRFEFCSFSNNTGSKSGNDYASDVYF
;
A
#
# COMPACT_ATOMS: atom_id res chain seq x y z
N GLU A 1 12.53 -31.09 -27.17
CA GLU A 1 12.39 -29.82 -27.91
C GLU A 1 10.92 -29.55 -28.19
N SER A 2 10.54 -28.26 -28.17
CA SER A 2 9.28 -27.63 -28.61
C SER A 2 7.96 -28.23 -28.09
N GLY A 3 7.14 -27.56 -27.29
CA GLY A 3 6.83 -26.13 -27.25
C GLY A 3 5.34 -25.95 -27.55
N SER A 4 4.49 -25.92 -26.53
CA SER A 4 3.07 -25.58 -26.71
C SER A 4 2.82 -24.12 -26.36
N ASN A 5 3.19 -23.21 -27.26
CA ASN A 5 2.67 -21.85 -27.24
C ASN A 5 1.41 -21.81 -28.12
N SER A 6 0.25 -21.96 -27.49
CA SER A 6 -1.02 -21.51 -28.07
C SER A 6 -1.73 -20.61 -27.07
N GLN A 7 -1.31 -19.34 -27.03
CA GLN A 7 -2.16 -18.25 -26.59
C GLN A 7 -2.97 -17.75 -27.77
N LYS A 8 -4.27 -17.56 -27.56
CA LYS A 8 -5.17 -16.60 -28.26
C LYS A 8 -6.57 -16.76 -27.69
N ILE A 9 -7.23 -15.67 -27.29
CA ILE A 9 -8.49 -15.13 -27.89
C ILE A 9 -8.56 -13.62 -27.57
N PHE A 10 -9.06 -12.83 -28.53
CA PHE A 10 -9.30 -11.38 -28.50
C PHE A 10 -10.81 -11.05 -28.62
N VAL A 11 -11.15 -9.75 -28.45
CA VAL A 11 -12.24 -8.94 -29.08
C VAL A 11 -13.54 -8.76 -28.25
N PHE A 12 -14.31 -7.64 -28.25
CA PHE A 12 -14.22 -6.16 -28.29
C PHE A 12 -15.70 -5.64 -28.18
N GLY A 13 -15.95 -4.39 -27.71
CA GLY A 13 -17.20 -3.67 -28.04
C GLY A 13 -17.59 -2.48 -27.13
N ARG A 14 -17.70 -1.26 -27.69
CA ARG A 14 -18.43 -0.08 -27.16
C ARG A 14 -19.72 0.13 -27.98
N PRO A 15 -20.82 0.59 -27.37
CA PRO A 15 -21.45 1.83 -27.85
C PRO A 15 -22.06 2.76 -26.76
N ARG A 16 -21.87 4.07 -27.00
CA ARG A 16 -22.62 5.30 -26.62
C ARG A 16 -23.67 5.23 -25.48
N ASN A 17 -23.32 5.77 -24.32
CA ASN A 17 -23.85 7.03 -23.75
C ASN A 17 -23.25 7.23 -22.36
N PHE A 18 -22.55 8.35 -22.18
CA PHE A 18 -21.88 8.77 -20.95
C PHE A 18 -22.92 9.42 -20.02
N HIS A 19 -23.12 8.87 -18.82
CA HIS A 19 -23.46 9.55 -17.57
C HIS A 19 -23.50 8.48 -16.45
N GLY A 20 -22.52 8.51 -15.54
CA GLY A 20 -22.43 7.60 -14.38
C GLY A 20 -21.08 6.89 -14.27
N LEU A 21 -20.08 7.59 -13.72
CA LEU A 21 -18.84 6.98 -13.23
C LEU A 21 -19.07 6.54 -11.78
N LEU A 22 -19.71 5.38 -11.60
CA LEU A 22 -19.69 4.56 -10.39
C LEU A 22 -20.18 3.17 -10.82
N ASP A 23 -19.51 2.09 -10.38
CA ASP A 23 -19.88 0.67 -10.58
C ASP A 23 -19.50 -0.05 -11.90
N ILE A 24 -18.31 0.18 -12.47
CA ILE A 24 -17.71 -0.79 -13.42
C ILE A 24 -16.24 -1.07 -13.10
N TYR A 25 -16.00 -1.76 -11.99
CA TYR A 25 -14.93 -2.76 -11.93
C TYR A 25 -15.53 -4.04 -11.35
N GLN A 26 -16.23 -4.76 -12.22
CA GLN A 26 -16.69 -6.13 -11.98
C GLN A 26 -15.50 -6.96 -11.50
N THR A 27 -15.64 -7.48 -10.28
CA THR A 27 -15.12 -8.76 -9.81
C THR A 27 -14.24 -9.48 -10.82
N HIS A 28 -12.93 -9.27 -10.74
CA HIS A 28 -12.00 -10.29 -11.22
C HIS A 28 -12.20 -11.52 -10.33
N ILE A 29 -13.08 -12.40 -10.77
CA ILE A 29 -13.12 -13.78 -10.29
C ILE A 29 -11.79 -14.37 -10.74
N TYR A 30 -10.77 -14.31 -9.88
CA TYR A 30 -9.55 -15.06 -10.09
C TYR A 30 -9.91 -16.54 -10.05
N PRO A 31 -9.94 -17.28 -11.18
CA PRO A 31 -9.85 -18.73 -11.08
C PRO A 31 -8.56 -19.02 -10.32
N SER A 32 -8.62 -19.93 -9.35
CA SER A 32 -7.41 -20.41 -8.68
C SER A 32 -6.39 -20.77 -9.76
N PRO A 33 -5.17 -20.20 -9.76
CA PRO A 33 -4.19 -20.49 -10.79
C PRO A 33 -3.98 -22.01 -10.83
N LYS A 34 -4.15 -22.59 -12.02
CA LYS A 34 -4.02 -24.03 -12.23
C LYS A 34 -2.63 -24.46 -11.77
N GLY A 35 -2.57 -25.29 -10.73
CA GLY A 35 -1.32 -25.79 -10.13
C GLY A 35 -1.05 -25.33 -8.69
N MET A 36 -1.94 -24.57 -8.04
CA MET A 36 -1.85 -24.34 -6.59
C MET A 36 -2.51 -25.47 -5.80
N ASP A 37 -1.71 -26.24 -5.07
CA ASP A 37 -2.22 -27.13 -4.01
C ASP A 37 -2.76 -26.27 -2.85
N THR A 38 -3.99 -26.53 -2.45
CA THR A 38 -4.68 -25.79 -1.39
C THR A 38 -4.35 -26.43 -0.05
N VAL A 39 -3.68 -25.69 0.85
CA VAL A 39 -3.53 -26.12 2.25
C VAL A 39 -4.66 -25.47 3.04
N SER A 40 -5.66 -26.25 3.43
CA SER A 40 -6.73 -25.79 4.33
C SER A 40 -6.25 -25.81 5.79
N GLY A 41 -5.33 -24.91 6.14
CA GLY A 41 -4.81 -24.73 7.50
C GLY A 41 -5.18 -23.40 8.17
N GLY A 42 -5.51 -22.38 7.37
CA GLY A 42 -5.77 -21.02 7.86
C GLY A 42 -7.13 -20.84 8.53
N GLY A 43 -7.24 -21.24 9.80
CA GLY A 43 -8.41 -20.96 10.63
C GLY A 43 -9.23 -22.21 10.99
N GLN A 44 -8.58 -23.27 11.48
CA GLN A 44 -9.31 -24.30 12.20
C GLN A 44 -10.05 -23.66 13.39
N GLN A 45 -11.39 -23.71 13.37
CA GLN A 45 -12.25 -23.36 14.51
C GLN A 45 -11.91 -24.14 15.80
N GLY A 46 -11.10 -25.20 15.70
CA GLY A 46 -10.67 -26.03 16.83
C GLY A 46 -9.24 -25.79 17.35
N SER A 47 -8.47 -24.85 16.78
CA SER A 47 -7.18 -24.44 17.36
C SER A 47 -7.34 -23.10 18.08
N PRO A 48 -6.75 -22.89 19.27
CA PRO A 48 -6.94 -21.65 20.04
C PRO A 48 -6.36 -20.38 19.37
N PHE A 49 -5.85 -20.47 18.14
CA PHE A 49 -5.18 -19.38 17.44
C PHE A 49 -5.93 -19.02 16.14
N ARG A 50 -6.62 -17.88 16.14
CA ARG A 50 -7.21 -17.26 14.95
C ARG A 50 -6.16 -16.44 14.19
N SER A 51 -5.17 -17.14 13.62
CA SER A 51 -3.98 -16.52 13.01
C SER A 51 -3.79 -16.98 11.56
N VAL A 52 -3.73 -16.00 10.65
CA VAL A 52 -3.29 -16.16 9.26
C VAL A 52 -1.79 -16.43 9.23
N GLU A 53 -1.04 -15.74 10.08
CA GLU A 53 0.40 -15.89 10.23
C GLU A 53 0.83 -17.35 10.45
N ARG A 54 0.13 -18.05 11.36
CA ARG A 54 0.42 -19.44 11.65
C ARG A 54 0.20 -20.34 10.41
N GLY A 55 -0.86 -20.08 9.65
CA GLY A 55 -1.11 -20.80 8.40
C GLY A 55 0.01 -20.62 7.38
N ILE A 56 0.60 -19.41 7.33
CA ILE A 56 1.77 -19.14 6.49
C ILE A 56 3.00 -19.89 7.00
N ARG A 57 3.27 -19.90 8.32
CA ARG A 57 4.37 -20.69 8.89
C ARG A 57 4.24 -22.17 8.56
N GLU A 58 3.06 -22.74 8.73
CA GLU A 58 2.82 -24.15 8.39
C GLU A 58 3.03 -24.43 6.89
N ALA A 59 2.72 -23.47 6.00
CA ALA A 59 3.04 -23.56 4.58
C ALA A 59 4.54 -23.44 4.26
N VAL A 60 5.30 -22.71 5.08
CA VAL A 60 6.76 -22.61 5.00
C VAL A 60 7.44 -23.87 5.53
N ASP A 61 7.00 -24.32 6.72
CA ASP A 61 7.64 -25.36 7.55
C ASP A 61 7.13 -26.78 7.24
N GLY A 62 6.04 -26.91 6.48
CA GLY A 62 5.37 -28.17 6.13
C GLY A 62 6.35 -29.29 5.74
N SER A 63 6.45 -30.26 6.65
CA SER A 63 7.43 -31.33 6.71
C SER A 63 7.43 -32.23 5.46
N GLY A 64 8.56 -32.22 4.73
CA GLY A 64 8.89 -33.25 3.75
C GLY A 64 8.37 -33.06 2.32
N LYS A 65 7.65 -31.98 2.00
CA LYS A 65 7.23 -31.68 0.62
C LYS A 65 7.73 -30.32 0.14
N THR A 66 8.45 -30.34 -0.98
CA THR A 66 9.17 -29.24 -1.64
C THR A 66 8.25 -28.29 -2.42
N TYR A 67 7.12 -27.87 -1.86
CA TYR A 67 6.21 -26.98 -2.59
C TYR A 67 6.81 -25.58 -2.70
N GLN A 68 7.12 -25.15 -3.92
CA GLN A 68 7.61 -23.81 -4.22
C GLN A 68 6.47 -22.78 -4.21
N SER A 69 5.24 -23.17 -4.52
CA SER A 69 4.07 -22.29 -4.52
C SER A 69 2.95 -22.87 -3.66
N VAL A 70 2.37 -22.07 -2.75
CA VAL A 70 1.32 -22.50 -1.82
C VAL A 70 0.17 -21.51 -1.80
N GLY A 71 -1.06 -22.03 -1.89
CA GLY A 71 -2.29 -21.26 -1.72
C GLY A 71 -2.93 -21.52 -0.35
N LEU A 72 -3.20 -20.44 0.39
CA LEU A 72 -3.90 -20.46 1.67
C LEU A 72 -5.25 -19.75 1.54
N THR A 73 -6.32 -20.45 1.87
CA THR A 73 -7.68 -19.86 1.91
C THR A 73 -8.09 -19.59 3.35
N VAL A 74 -8.51 -18.36 3.63
CA VAL A 74 -8.89 -17.88 4.95
C VAL A 74 -10.40 -17.60 4.96
N ARG A 75 -11.11 -18.11 5.96
CA ARG A 75 -12.57 -17.88 6.10
C ARG A 75 -12.86 -16.44 6.55
N GLY A 76 -14.12 -16.01 6.44
CA GLY A 76 -14.59 -14.76 7.03
C GLY A 76 -14.38 -14.74 8.54
N GLY A 77 -13.93 -13.60 9.09
CA GLY A 77 -13.72 -13.43 10.53
C GLY A 77 -12.65 -12.40 10.90
N ASN A 78 -12.49 -12.21 12.20
CA ASN A 78 -11.44 -11.39 12.79
C ASN A 78 -10.24 -12.26 13.19
N TYR A 79 -9.08 -11.97 12.60
CA TYR A 79 -7.82 -12.64 12.84
C TYR A 79 -6.91 -11.70 13.63
N LEU A 80 -6.60 -12.11 14.86
CA LEU A 80 -5.78 -11.35 15.80
C LEU A 80 -4.39 -11.95 15.78
N GLU A 81 -3.45 -11.23 15.17
CA GLU A 81 -2.09 -11.70 15.03
C GLU A 81 -1.26 -11.34 16.25
N ARG A 82 -0.50 -12.32 16.74
CA ARG A 82 0.33 -12.23 17.96
C ARG A 82 1.81 -12.43 17.69
N ARG A 83 2.18 -12.63 16.41
CA ARG A 83 3.55 -12.89 15.98
C ARG A 83 3.77 -12.23 14.63
N ALA A 84 4.98 -11.70 14.43
CA ALA A 84 5.42 -11.20 13.14
C ALA A 84 5.85 -12.37 12.27
N LEU A 85 5.55 -12.31 10.98
CA LEU A 85 6.08 -13.25 10.01
C LEU A 85 6.92 -12.56 8.95
N ILE A 86 8.17 -13.00 8.85
CA ILE A 86 9.10 -12.56 7.82
C ILE A 86 9.42 -13.76 6.93
N LEU A 87 9.00 -13.70 5.65
CA LEU A 87 9.35 -14.70 4.66
C LEU A 87 10.81 -14.52 4.22
N ASN A 88 11.64 -15.54 4.48
CA ASN A 88 13.08 -15.53 4.22
C ASN A 88 13.51 -16.60 3.19
N ASN A 89 12.56 -17.17 2.43
CA ASN A 89 12.85 -18.26 1.50
C ASN A 89 12.63 -17.83 0.05
N ALA A 90 13.74 -17.62 -0.68
CA ALA A 90 13.75 -17.16 -2.07
C ALA A 90 12.93 -18.02 -3.05
N THR A 91 12.76 -19.31 -2.75
CA THR A 91 12.04 -20.25 -3.63
C THR A 91 10.54 -20.30 -3.36
N LYS A 92 10.08 -19.74 -2.23
CA LYS A 92 8.69 -19.85 -1.78
C LYS A 92 7.85 -18.70 -2.34
N LYS A 93 6.69 -19.04 -2.87
CA LYS A 93 5.62 -18.13 -3.29
C LYS A 93 4.34 -18.49 -2.55
N ILE A 94 3.86 -17.61 -1.70
CA ILE A 94 2.70 -17.89 -0.85
C ILE A 94 1.60 -16.90 -1.22
N THR A 95 0.45 -17.42 -1.64
CA THR A 95 -0.75 -16.62 -1.84
C THR A 95 -1.73 -16.92 -0.74
N VAL A 96 -2.12 -15.89 0.00
CA VAL A 96 -3.15 -15.94 1.03
C VAL A 96 -4.37 -15.20 0.51
N LYS A 97 -5.53 -15.85 0.53
CA LYS A 97 -6.78 -15.31 -0.01
C LYS A 97 -7.92 -15.46 0.99
N ALA A 98 -8.61 -14.36 1.26
CA ALA A 98 -9.87 -14.39 1.98
C ALA A 98 -11.00 -14.95 1.09
N LEU A 99 -11.81 -15.86 1.63
CA LEU A 99 -12.99 -16.41 0.95
C LEU A 99 -14.19 -15.46 1.02
N SER A 100 -14.21 -14.58 2.00
CA SER A 100 -15.27 -13.60 2.22
C SER A 100 -14.67 -12.20 2.11
N PRO A 101 -14.47 -11.69 0.87
CA PRO A 101 -14.01 -10.32 0.67
C PRO A 101 -14.90 -9.36 1.47
N HIS A 102 -14.29 -8.34 2.07
CA HIS A 102 -14.92 -7.34 2.94
C HIS A 102 -15.33 -7.79 4.35
N ASN A 103 -15.16 -9.06 4.72
CA ASN A 103 -15.48 -9.58 6.07
C ASN A 103 -14.34 -10.41 6.69
N THR A 104 -13.13 -10.31 6.15
CA THR A 104 -11.94 -10.96 6.70
C THR A 104 -10.94 -9.89 7.16
N TYR A 105 -10.86 -9.70 8.47
CA TYR A 105 -10.06 -8.67 9.10
C TYR A 105 -8.78 -9.27 9.68
N ILE A 106 -7.65 -8.62 9.43
CA ILE A 106 -6.37 -8.91 10.09
C ILE A 106 -6.04 -7.72 11.00
N VAL A 107 -5.83 -7.98 12.28
CA VAL A 107 -5.52 -6.98 13.30
C VAL A 107 -4.23 -7.36 14.02
N ASN A 108 -3.34 -6.40 14.24
CA ASN A 108 -2.21 -6.55 15.16
C ASN A 108 -2.73 -6.31 16.60
N GLU A 109 -2.72 -7.34 17.44
CA GLU A 109 -3.34 -7.29 18.78
C GLU A 109 -2.45 -6.55 19.81
N PRO A 110 -2.94 -5.49 20.47
CA PRO A 110 -2.30 -4.95 21.64
C PRO A 110 -2.59 -5.89 22.82
N GLN A 111 -1.55 -6.46 23.43
CA GLN A 111 -1.53 -7.19 24.69
C GLN A 111 -1.70 -8.73 24.62
N SER A 112 -0.56 -9.43 24.71
CA SER A 112 -0.30 -10.33 25.84
C SER A 112 1.19 -10.67 25.89
N THR A 113 1.90 -10.03 26.81
CA THR A 113 3.19 -10.35 27.45
C THR A 113 4.38 -10.94 26.69
N ASP A 114 4.34 -11.41 25.43
CA ASP A 114 5.57 -12.00 24.85
C ASP A 114 5.86 -12.00 23.33
N GLN A 115 4.99 -11.73 22.32
CA GLN A 115 5.45 -11.96 20.92
C GLN A 115 5.08 -11.01 19.76
N LEU A 116 4.28 -9.96 19.93
CA LEU A 116 4.13 -8.89 18.92
C LEU A 116 3.53 -7.66 19.60
N THR A 117 4.01 -6.47 19.26
CA THR A 117 3.39 -5.21 19.67
C THR A 117 2.71 -4.54 18.48
N VAL A 118 1.77 -3.64 18.76
CA VAL A 118 1.13 -2.77 17.75
C VAL A 118 2.13 -1.93 16.93
N ASP A 119 3.36 -1.82 17.43
CA ASP A 119 4.47 -1.10 16.81
C ASP A 119 5.37 -2.00 15.96
N ASP A 120 5.12 -3.30 15.87
CA ASP A 120 5.92 -4.22 15.08
C ASP A 120 5.39 -4.44 13.66
N THR A 121 6.29 -4.79 12.75
CA THR A 121 5.92 -5.28 11.43
C THR A 121 5.17 -6.58 11.56
N LEU A 122 3.99 -6.65 10.96
CA LEU A 122 3.16 -7.83 11.03
C LEU A 122 3.59 -8.86 9.99
N PHE A 123 3.73 -8.44 8.73
CA PHE A 123 4.21 -9.30 7.64
C PHE A 123 5.36 -8.65 6.90
N GLY A 124 6.42 -9.43 6.65
CA GLY A 124 7.58 -8.99 5.91
C GLY A 124 8.05 -10.01 4.89
N VAL A 125 8.77 -9.53 3.87
CA VAL A 125 9.38 -10.36 2.83
C VAL A 125 10.83 -9.93 2.63
N ASN A 126 11.75 -10.75 3.13
CA ASN A 126 13.18 -10.61 2.86
C ASN A 126 13.60 -11.40 1.62
N ALA A 127 12.96 -12.55 1.36
CA ALA A 127 13.14 -13.34 0.15
C ALA A 127 11.90 -14.18 -0.17
N GLY A 128 11.64 -14.42 -1.47
CA GLY A 128 10.46 -15.15 -1.94
C GLY A 128 9.35 -14.20 -2.40
N GLU A 129 8.12 -14.69 -2.44
CA GLU A 129 6.92 -13.92 -2.79
C GLU A 129 5.81 -14.16 -1.77
N LEU A 130 5.21 -13.09 -1.25
CA LEU A 130 4.04 -13.15 -0.39
C LEU A 130 2.93 -12.28 -1.00
N ARG A 131 1.79 -12.89 -1.27
CA ARG A 131 0.61 -12.23 -1.82
C ARG A 131 -0.56 -12.32 -0.85
N PHE A 132 -1.17 -11.19 -0.54
CA PHE A 132 -2.46 -11.10 0.16
C PHE A 132 -3.56 -10.68 -0.81
N VAL A 133 -4.70 -11.37 -0.74
CA VAL A 133 -5.87 -11.12 -1.59
C VAL A 133 -7.13 -10.98 -0.75
N SER A 134 -7.83 -9.85 -0.90
CA SER A 134 -9.17 -9.62 -0.33
C SER A 134 -9.25 -9.49 1.20
N PHE A 135 -8.23 -8.92 1.83
CA PHE A 135 -8.21 -8.68 3.28
C PHE A 135 -8.47 -7.23 3.65
N ILE A 136 -9.07 -7.02 4.83
CA ILE A 136 -9.08 -5.72 5.50
C ILE A 136 -8.01 -5.74 6.59
N PHE A 137 -6.94 -4.98 6.39
CA PHE A 137 -5.89 -4.76 7.38
C PHE A 137 -6.32 -3.63 8.31
N ARG A 138 -6.53 -3.96 9.58
CA ARG A 138 -6.88 -3.00 10.63
C ARG A 138 -5.70 -2.75 11.52
N ARG A 139 -5.35 -1.48 11.68
CA ARG A 139 -4.16 -1.08 12.43
C ARG A 139 -4.51 -0.10 13.54
N HIS A 140 -4.07 -0.41 14.75
CA HIS A 140 -4.20 0.53 15.87
C HIS A 140 -3.28 1.73 15.67
N VAL A 141 -3.81 2.92 15.94
CA VAL A 141 -3.02 4.15 15.99
C VAL A 141 -2.25 4.18 17.31
N THR A 142 -0.93 4.29 17.25
CA THR A 142 -0.03 4.22 18.42
C THR A 142 0.61 5.58 18.67
N LYS A 143 1.10 5.84 19.90
CA LYS A 143 1.85 7.08 20.21
C LYS A 143 3.36 6.87 20.14
N THR A 144 3.80 5.73 19.61
CA THR A 144 5.18 5.28 19.72
C THR A 144 5.96 5.75 18.50
N ALA A 145 6.92 6.66 18.70
CA ALA A 145 7.71 7.25 17.61
C ALA A 145 8.55 6.25 16.80
N ASN A 146 8.79 5.04 17.32
CA ASN A 146 9.62 4.00 16.69
C ASN A 146 8.80 2.83 16.13
N ALA A 147 7.53 3.06 15.79
CA ALA A 147 6.70 2.05 15.14
C ALA A 147 7.35 1.57 13.82
N LYS A 148 7.18 0.29 13.51
CA LYS A 148 7.59 -0.36 12.27
C LYS A 148 6.41 -0.43 11.30
N PRO A 149 6.65 -0.55 9.99
CA PRO A 149 5.56 -0.61 9.00
C PRO A 149 4.76 -1.90 9.15
N LEU A 150 3.45 -1.86 8.88
CA LEU A 150 2.59 -3.05 9.00
C LEU A 150 3.02 -4.15 8.02
N LEU A 151 3.29 -3.78 6.77
CA LEU A 151 3.83 -4.65 5.73
C LEU A 151 5.21 -4.15 5.28
N LEU A 152 6.18 -5.06 5.15
CA LEU A 152 7.57 -4.70 4.82
C LEU A 152 8.12 -5.57 3.68
N ALA A 153 8.79 -4.96 2.70
CA ALA A 153 9.52 -5.68 1.65
C ALA A 153 11.00 -5.25 1.63
N THR A 154 11.91 -6.11 2.10
CA THR A 154 13.36 -5.81 2.17
C THR A 154 14.21 -6.58 1.16
N GLY A 155 13.61 -7.45 0.34
CA GLY A 155 14.33 -8.13 -0.74
C GLY A 155 13.44 -8.97 -1.65
N GLY A 156 12.50 -9.72 -1.09
CA GLY A 156 11.53 -10.47 -1.88
C GLY A 156 10.41 -9.59 -2.44
N LYS A 157 9.37 -10.25 -2.97
CA LYS A 157 8.22 -9.58 -3.59
C LYS A 157 6.99 -9.61 -2.67
N LEU A 158 6.47 -8.44 -2.33
CA LEU A 158 5.20 -8.28 -1.63
C LEU A 158 4.10 -7.91 -2.64
N ILE A 159 2.98 -8.62 -2.61
CA ILE A 159 1.82 -8.30 -3.44
C ILE A 159 0.59 -8.11 -2.55
N VAL A 160 -0.09 -6.98 -2.70
CA VAL A 160 -1.32 -6.64 -1.98
C VAL A 160 -2.40 -6.40 -3.03
N ASP A 161 -3.44 -7.23 -3.04
CA ASP A 161 -4.44 -7.23 -4.10
C ASP A 161 -5.86 -7.25 -3.53
N LEU A 162 -6.73 -6.34 -3.98
CA LEU A 162 -8.12 -6.22 -3.50
C LEU A 162 -8.22 -6.05 -1.98
N CYS A 163 -7.23 -5.41 -1.34
CA CYS A 163 -7.20 -5.23 0.10
C CYS A 163 -7.67 -3.83 0.52
N GLU A 164 -7.91 -3.67 1.82
CA GLU A 164 -8.24 -2.38 2.43
C GLU A 164 -7.38 -2.12 3.67
N PHE A 165 -7.04 -0.87 3.93
CA PHE A 165 -6.33 -0.44 5.14
C PHE A 165 -7.21 0.50 5.96
N GLU A 166 -7.53 0.10 7.19
CA GLU A 166 -8.38 0.82 8.13
C GLU A 166 -7.62 1.15 9.42
N ALA A 167 -7.88 2.33 9.96
CA ALA A 167 -7.35 2.75 11.25
C ALA A 167 -8.30 2.39 12.40
N LEU A 168 -7.75 1.85 13.48
CA LEU A 168 -8.46 1.59 14.74
C LEU A 168 -7.96 2.52 15.84
N ASP A 169 -8.89 3.03 16.62
CA ASP A 169 -8.56 3.66 17.89
C ASP A 169 -7.94 2.62 18.84
N SER A 170 -6.75 2.89 19.36
CA SER A 170 -6.06 1.99 20.30
C SER A 170 -6.74 1.84 21.66
N ALA A 171 -7.55 2.80 22.08
CA ALA A 171 -8.28 2.77 23.36
C ALA A 171 -9.64 2.07 23.23
N THR A 172 -10.34 2.26 22.11
CA THR A 172 -11.71 1.73 21.94
C THR A 172 -11.79 0.52 21.01
N GLY A 173 -10.79 0.30 20.16
CA GLY A 173 -10.81 -0.76 19.13
C GLY A 173 -11.81 -0.51 18.00
N VAL A 174 -12.40 0.69 17.92
CA VAL A 174 -13.38 1.08 16.91
C VAL A 174 -12.68 1.78 15.74
N ASN A 175 -13.28 1.71 14.54
CA ASN A 175 -12.81 2.44 13.36
C ASN A 175 -12.67 3.93 13.67
N TRP A 176 -11.46 4.44 13.51
CA TRP A 176 -11.14 5.85 13.69
C TRP A 176 -11.10 6.56 12.34
N ASN A 177 -11.68 7.76 12.27
CA ASN A 177 -11.74 8.55 11.06
C ASN A 177 -11.08 9.93 11.27
N PRO A 178 -9.83 10.13 10.83
CA PRO A 178 -9.12 11.39 10.98
C PRO A 178 -9.66 12.53 10.10
N ASN A 179 -10.63 12.28 9.21
CA ASN A 179 -11.27 13.34 8.42
C ASN A 179 -12.21 14.22 9.23
N LEU A 180 -12.67 13.76 10.39
CA LEU A 180 -13.46 14.58 11.30
C LEU A 180 -12.59 15.55 12.11
N ASP A 181 -11.32 15.21 12.29
CA ASP A 181 -10.44 15.92 13.23
C ASP A 181 -9.64 17.04 12.58
N ILE A 182 -9.52 17.04 11.25
CA ILE A 182 -8.70 18.00 10.51
C ILE A 182 -9.31 18.25 9.13
N ALA A 183 -9.76 19.46 8.81
CA ALA A 183 -10.35 19.74 7.49
C ALA A 183 -9.41 20.51 6.55
N THR A 184 -8.48 21.29 7.12
CA THR A 184 -7.65 22.23 6.37
C THR A 184 -6.19 22.18 6.79
N LEU A 185 -5.33 22.81 5.98
CA LEU A 185 -3.90 22.96 6.31
C LEU A 185 -3.70 23.81 7.58
N THR A 186 -4.61 24.75 7.85
CA THR A 186 -4.58 25.61 9.04
C THR A 186 -4.86 24.82 10.32
N ASP A 187 -5.81 23.87 10.28
CA ASP A 187 -6.09 22.96 11.40
C ASP A 187 -4.90 22.04 11.72
N PHE A 188 -3.96 21.90 10.76
CA PHE A 188 -2.81 21.02 10.83
C PHE A 188 -1.55 21.64 11.48
N ILE A 189 -1.43 22.98 11.42
CA ILE A 189 -0.22 23.69 11.87
C ILE A 189 -0.18 23.84 13.40
N ASP A 190 -1.34 23.78 14.07
CA ASP A 190 -1.47 23.77 15.53
C ASP A 190 -2.33 22.57 15.96
N PRO A 191 -1.80 21.34 15.83
CA PRO A 191 -2.60 20.15 16.06
C PRO A 191 -2.96 20.01 17.54
N ASP A 192 -4.21 19.60 17.81
CA ASP A 192 -4.61 19.22 19.17
C ASP A 192 -3.64 18.13 19.70
N PRO A 193 -2.96 18.33 20.83
CA PRO A 193 -2.02 17.36 21.41
C PRO A 193 -2.69 16.01 21.77
N SER A 194 -4.02 15.94 21.76
CA SER A 194 -4.79 14.72 21.93
C SER A 194 -4.87 13.85 20.66
N GLN A 195 -4.54 14.40 19.48
CA GLN A 195 -4.58 13.70 18.20
C GLN A 195 -3.65 12.47 18.21
N LYS A 196 -4.16 11.40 17.59
CA LYS A 196 -3.44 10.14 17.45
C LYS A 196 -2.83 10.11 16.05
N TYR A 197 -1.62 9.57 15.90
CA TYR A 197 -0.93 9.51 14.61
C TYR A 197 -0.36 8.12 14.37
N PHE A 198 -0.25 7.72 13.12
CA PHE A 198 0.64 6.63 12.76
C PHE A 198 2.08 7.16 12.66
N HIS A 199 2.99 6.59 13.44
CA HIS A 199 4.42 6.91 13.38
C HIS A 199 5.20 6.02 12.39
N SER A 200 4.52 5.14 11.64
CA SER A 200 5.12 4.31 10.59
C SER A 200 4.15 4.11 9.44
N ALA A 201 4.68 3.81 8.25
CA ALA A 201 3.86 3.56 7.06
C ALA A 201 2.98 2.32 7.21
N HIS A 202 1.92 2.21 6.43
CA HIS A 202 1.20 0.94 6.28
C HIS A 202 2.07 -0.07 5.51
N ILE A 203 2.72 0.39 4.44
CA ILE A 203 3.59 -0.45 3.62
C ILE A 203 4.93 0.27 3.44
N GLN A 204 6.02 -0.45 3.65
CA GLN A 204 7.36 0.05 3.40
C GLN A 204 8.17 -0.90 2.51
N ILE A 205 8.90 -0.34 1.56
CA ILE A 205 9.75 -1.07 0.62
C ILE A 205 11.19 -0.57 0.79
N GLN A 206 12.12 -1.48 1.09
CA GLN A 206 13.55 -1.23 1.35
C GLN A 206 14.42 -2.38 0.85
N GLY A 207 14.50 -2.62 -0.46
CA GLY A 207 15.23 -3.78 -1.01
C GLY A 207 14.41 -4.64 -1.95
N GLY A 208 13.12 -4.80 -1.64
CA GLY A 208 12.23 -5.72 -2.33
C GLY A 208 11.49 -5.15 -3.53
N GLY A 209 10.62 -5.96 -4.12
CA GLY A 209 9.63 -5.53 -5.10
C GLY A 209 8.25 -5.45 -4.48
N CYS A 210 7.42 -4.50 -4.91
CA CYS A 210 6.04 -4.40 -4.44
C CYS A 210 5.04 -4.19 -5.58
N GLU A 211 3.94 -4.94 -5.53
CA GLU A 211 2.75 -4.69 -6.34
C GLU A 211 1.55 -4.45 -5.43
N ILE A 212 0.86 -3.33 -5.63
CA ILE A 212 -0.35 -2.97 -4.90
C ILE A 212 -1.44 -2.75 -5.93
N ILE A 213 -2.52 -3.53 -5.85
CA ILE A 213 -3.52 -3.64 -6.91
C ILE A 213 -4.91 -3.53 -6.28
N SER A 214 -5.77 -2.71 -6.87
CA SER A 214 -7.18 -2.58 -6.46
C SER A 214 -7.37 -2.40 -4.95
N THR A 215 -6.45 -1.69 -4.30
CA THR A 215 -6.36 -1.57 -2.85
C THR A 215 -6.84 -0.21 -2.40
N LYS A 216 -7.63 -0.17 -1.32
CA LYS A 216 -8.18 1.05 -0.75
C LYS A 216 -7.47 1.42 0.55
N PHE A 217 -6.97 2.65 0.62
CA PHE A 217 -6.44 3.24 1.83
C PHE A 217 -7.49 4.21 2.38
N HIS A 218 -8.11 3.83 3.49
CA HIS A 218 -9.08 4.68 4.19
C HIS A 218 -8.35 5.81 4.93
N PRO A 219 -9.05 6.93 5.23
CA PRO A 219 -8.45 8.10 5.87
C PRO A 219 -7.55 7.72 7.05
N SER A 220 -6.32 8.23 7.01
CA SER A 220 -5.26 7.94 7.98
C SER A 220 -4.47 9.21 8.24
N LEU A 221 -3.98 9.39 9.46
CA LEU A 221 -3.21 10.56 9.88
C LEU A 221 -1.86 10.10 10.43
N PHE A 222 -0.79 10.65 9.89
CA PHE A 222 0.59 10.20 10.08
C PHE A 222 1.48 11.29 10.68
N ASP A 223 2.49 10.86 11.44
CA ASP A 223 3.57 11.68 12.01
C ASP A 223 4.92 11.29 11.41
N GLY A 224 5.18 11.73 10.17
CA GLY A 224 6.47 11.52 9.52
C GLY A 224 6.64 10.18 8.79
N PRO A 225 5.54 9.49 8.45
CA PRO A 225 5.56 8.72 7.20
C PRO A 225 4.32 8.88 6.33
N SER A 226 4.43 8.65 5.02
CA SER A 226 3.28 8.45 4.14
C SER A 226 2.62 7.07 4.36
N ALA A 227 1.40 6.88 3.84
CA ALA A 227 0.73 5.58 3.84
C ALA A 227 1.60 4.46 3.23
N ILE A 228 2.31 4.77 2.14
CA ILE A 228 3.32 3.91 1.54
C ILE A 228 4.63 4.68 1.41
N ILE A 229 5.73 4.03 1.81
CA ILE A 229 7.07 4.55 1.58
C ILE A 229 7.90 3.53 0.80
N ALA A 230 8.51 3.98 -0.29
CA ALA A 230 9.55 3.23 -0.99
C ALA A 230 10.89 3.95 -0.82
N THR A 231 11.85 3.33 -0.13
CA THR A 231 13.19 3.89 0.08
C THR A 231 14.29 2.94 -0.33
N ASP A 232 15.50 3.49 -0.38
CA ASP A 232 16.74 2.77 -0.61
C ASP A 232 16.82 2.13 -2.00
N PHE A 233 17.19 0.85 -2.07
CA PHE A 233 17.42 0.12 -3.31
C PHE A 233 16.30 -0.90 -3.50
N PHE A 234 15.13 -0.50 -4.00
CA PHE A 234 14.02 -1.43 -4.24
C PHE A 234 14.01 -1.90 -5.70
N THR A 235 13.51 -3.11 -5.99
CA THR A 235 13.64 -3.69 -7.34
C THR A 235 12.53 -3.27 -8.31
N SER A 236 11.33 -2.98 -7.80
CA SER A 236 10.21 -2.47 -8.60
C SER A 236 9.08 -1.99 -7.70
N LEU A 237 8.32 -1.00 -8.16
CA LEU A 237 7.09 -0.56 -7.50
C LEU A 237 5.97 -0.40 -8.54
N TYR A 238 4.90 -1.20 -8.39
CA TYR A 238 3.71 -1.08 -9.22
C TYR A 238 2.49 -0.81 -8.34
N ILE A 239 1.84 0.33 -8.51
CA ILE A 239 0.61 0.69 -7.79
C ILE A 239 -0.47 0.90 -8.84
N ARG A 240 -1.52 0.07 -8.80
CA ARG A 240 -2.52 -0.02 -9.87
C ARG A 240 -3.93 -0.02 -9.31
N SER A 241 -4.80 0.80 -9.89
CA SER A 241 -6.23 0.83 -9.53
C SER A 241 -6.48 1.06 -8.03
N CYS A 242 -5.59 1.78 -7.35
CA CYS A 242 -5.68 2.02 -5.92
C CYS A 242 -6.38 3.34 -5.61
N THR A 243 -6.98 3.43 -4.43
CA THR A 243 -7.60 4.67 -3.95
C THR A 243 -6.97 5.10 -2.63
N PHE A 244 -6.48 6.33 -2.60
CA PHE A 244 -5.99 7.01 -1.42
C PHE A 244 -6.93 8.19 -1.16
N SER A 245 -7.77 8.09 -0.12
CA SER A 245 -8.71 9.15 0.23
C SER A 245 -8.43 9.64 1.65
N GLY A 246 -8.30 10.96 1.83
CA GLY A 246 -8.13 11.56 3.15
C GLY A 246 -6.86 11.14 3.89
N GLN A 247 -5.78 10.83 3.17
CA GLN A 247 -4.48 10.56 3.80
C GLN A 247 -3.87 11.87 4.27
N LYS A 248 -3.33 11.92 5.49
CA LYS A 248 -2.77 13.15 6.05
C LYS A 248 -1.44 12.94 6.75
N ASP A 249 -0.48 13.84 6.54
CA ASP A 249 0.85 13.75 7.14
C ASP A 249 1.32 15.10 7.72
N LYS A 250 1.76 15.08 8.99
CA LYS A 250 2.15 16.30 9.74
C LYS A 250 3.62 16.63 9.72
N LYS A 251 4.42 15.93 8.92
CA LYS A 251 5.86 16.17 9.02
C LYS A 251 6.60 15.92 7.73
N ASP A 252 6.25 14.86 7.02
CA ASP A 252 7.02 14.37 5.90
C ASP A 252 6.61 15.01 4.57
N LYS A 253 7.10 14.42 3.49
CA LYS A 253 7.00 15.00 2.15
C LYS A 253 5.72 14.63 1.40
N ALA A 254 4.94 13.67 1.89
CA ALA A 254 3.70 13.25 1.24
C ALA A 254 2.77 12.54 2.21
N ALA A 255 1.47 12.61 1.97
CA ALA A 255 0.51 11.86 2.78
C ALA A 255 0.26 10.43 2.26
N ALA A 256 0.16 10.24 0.94
CA ALA A 256 -0.13 8.93 0.36
C ALA A 256 1.14 8.15 0.01
N LEU A 257 2.02 8.70 -0.82
CA LEU A 257 3.21 8.01 -1.34
C LEU A 257 4.48 8.87 -1.20
N ASP A 258 5.50 8.37 -0.50
CA ASP A 258 6.86 8.94 -0.53
C ASP A 258 7.83 7.94 -1.20
N ILE A 259 8.37 8.33 -2.35
CA ILE A 259 9.17 7.47 -3.23
C ILE A 259 10.56 8.06 -3.36
N LYS A 260 11.56 7.36 -2.82
CA LYS A 260 12.97 7.74 -2.86
C LYS A 260 13.74 6.78 -3.76
N VAL A 261 14.01 7.20 -4.98
CA VAL A 261 14.68 6.40 -6.02
C VAL A 261 16.19 6.65 -5.96
N LYS A 262 16.98 5.61 -5.68
CA LYS A 262 18.46 5.69 -5.66
C LYS A 262 19.15 5.10 -6.89
N GLU A 263 18.45 4.25 -7.64
CA GLU A 263 18.97 3.58 -8.83
C GLU A 263 17.89 3.39 -9.90
N ALA A 264 18.25 2.85 -11.05
CA ALA A 264 17.36 2.67 -12.18
C ALA A 264 16.31 1.58 -11.93
N VAL A 265 15.15 1.98 -11.39
CA VAL A 265 14.10 1.03 -10.96
C VAL A 265 12.77 1.39 -11.61
N PRO A 266 12.01 0.39 -12.10
CA PRO A 266 10.69 0.65 -12.67
C PRO A 266 9.71 1.03 -11.57
N VAL A 267 9.13 2.22 -11.71
CA VAL A 267 8.03 2.70 -10.88
C VAL A 267 6.85 3.06 -11.78
N LEU A 268 5.72 2.37 -11.61
CA LEU A 268 4.48 2.64 -12.33
C LEU A 268 3.34 2.84 -11.35
N ILE A 269 2.68 3.97 -11.47
CA ILE A 269 1.50 4.35 -10.72
C ILE A 269 0.39 4.56 -11.75
N ASP A 270 -0.53 3.62 -11.84
CA ASP A 270 -1.49 3.54 -12.93
C ASP A 270 -2.93 3.46 -12.41
N SER A 271 -3.82 4.24 -13.03
CA SER A 271 -5.26 4.23 -12.76
C SER A 271 -5.60 4.43 -11.28
N CYS A 272 -4.81 5.23 -10.56
CA CYS A 272 -4.98 5.47 -9.13
C CYS A 272 -5.74 6.78 -8.87
N ILE A 273 -6.47 6.82 -7.75
CA ILE A 273 -7.20 8.02 -7.28
C ILE A 273 -6.53 8.51 -6.00
N PHE A 274 -6.17 9.79 -6.00
CA PHE A 274 -5.65 10.52 -4.85
C PHE A 274 -6.59 11.69 -4.57
N ASP A 275 -7.41 11.54 -3.54
CA ASP A 275 -8.45 12.50 -3.19
C ASP A 275 -8.30 13.00 -1.76
N GLN A 276 -8.34 14.33 -1.59
CA GLN A 276 -8.30 14.98 -0.28
C GLN A 276 -7.06 14.57 0.55
N CYS A 277 -5.92 14.31 -0.08
CA CYS A 277 -4.67 14.08 0.64
C CYS A 277 -4.08 15.41 1.11
N LEU A 278 -3.56 15.44 2.34
CA LEU A 278 -3.02 16.64 2.97
C LEU A 278 -1.64 16.40 3.58
N SER A 279 -0.62 17.15 3.17
CA SER A 279 0.70 17.15 3.83
C SER A 279 1.14 18.55 4.19
N ILE A 280 1.70 18.76 5.38
CA ILE A 280 2.32 20.06 5.70
C ILE A 280 3.73 20.21 5.10
N GLY A 281 4.31 19.15 4.54
CA GLY A 281 5.55 19.20 3.79
C GLY A 281 5.32 19.07 2.29
N GLY A 282 6.38 18.67 1.58
CA GLY A 282 6.47 18.42 0.13
C GLY A 282 5.17 18.57 -0.67
N ALA A 283 4.42 17.49 -0.80
CA ALA A 283 3.23 17.40 -1.63
C ALA A 283 2.03 16.76 -0.94
N GLY A 284 0.82 17.11 -1.38
CA GLY A 284 -0.40 16.65 -0.71
C GLY A 284 -0.57 15.14 -0.83
N ALA A 285 -0.43 14.59 -2.04
CA ALA A 285 -0.60 13.17 -2.30
C ALA A 285 0.72 12.41 -2.42
N VAL A 286 1.56 12.79 -3.39
CA VAL A 286 2.71 11.98 -3.81
C VAL A 286 3.97 12.81 -3.86
N TYR A 287 5.06 12.32 -3.28
CA TYR A 287 6.37 12.92 -3.40
C TYR A 287 7.38 11.92 -3.96
N VAL A 288 8.12 12.37 -4.97
CA VAL A 288 9.13 11.56 -5.64
C VAL A 288 10.46 12.30 -5.57
N VAL A 289 11.50 11.62 -5.09
CA VAL A 289 12.86 12.16 -5.09
C VAL A 289 13.84 11.19 -5.74
N HIS A 290 14.63 11.70 -6.67
CA HIS A 290 15.73 10.99 -7.30
C HIS A 290 17.07 11.37 -6.64
N ASN A 291 17.69 10.42 -5.96
CA ASN A 291 18.97 10.56 -5.27
C ASN A 291 20.07 9.74 -5.97
N PHE A 292 20.34 10.04 -7.23
CA PHE A 292 21.45 9.43 -7.97
C PHE A 292 22.78 10.04 -7.53
N SER A 293 23.72 9.20 -7.07
CA SER A 293 25.08 9.62 -6.75
C SER A 293 26.02 9.69 -7.97
N ALA A 294 25.59 9.17 -9.13
CA ALA A 294 26.34 9.24 -10.38
C ALA A 294 25.39 9.37 -11.57
N PHE A 295 25.69 10.31 -12.47
CA PHE A 295 25.06 10.44 -13.79
C PHE A 295 25.38 9.19 -14.61
N SER A 296 24.53 8.18 -14.53
CA SER A 296 24.52 7.11 -15.51
C SER A 296 23.54 7.52 -16.62
N ASN A 297 23.93 7.31 -17.87
CA ASN A 297 23.14 7.57 -19.08
C ASN A 297 21.92 6.62 -19.19
N LEU A 298 21.27 6.30 -18.07
CA LEU A 298 20.14 5.38 -17.98
C LEU A 298 18.88 6.13 -18.37
N LEU A 299 18.66 6.20 -19.69
CA LEU A 299 17.43 6.64 -20.36
C LEU A 299 16.20 5.78 -20.02
N ASP A 300 16.30 4.80 -19.11
CA ASP A 300 15.27 3.77 -18.89
C ASP A 300 14.60 3.82 -17.50
N SER A 301 14.96 4.77 -16.63
CA SER A 301 14.45 4.82 -15.24
C SER A 301 13.27 5.76 -15.09
N PHE A 302 12.10 5.36 -15.58
CA PHE A 302 10.91 6.23 -15.50
C PHE A 302 10.08 5.94 -14.26
N VAL A 303 9.81 6.99 -13.49
CA VAL A 303 8.60 7.03 -12.67
C VAL A 303 7.45 7.44 -13.60
N VAL A 304 6.53 6.52 -13.85
CA VAL A 304 5.40 6.72 -14.75
C VAL A 304 4.12 6.84 -13.93
N PHE A 305 3.40 7.94 -14.14
CA PHE A 305 2.02 8.10 -13.74
C PHE A 305 1.14 7.96 -14.97
N SER A 306 0.19 7.04 -14.96
CA SER A 306 -0.72 6.80 -16.09
C SER A 306 -2.17 6.77 -15.61
N ALA A 307 -3.08 7.46 -16.28
CA ALA A 307 -4.52 7.46 -16.00
C ALA A 307 -4.90 7.74 -14.53
N CYS A 308 -4.07 8.50 -13.79
CA CYS A 308 -4.31 8.82 -12.39
C CYS A 308 -5.17 10.08 -12.23
N GLU A 309 -5.96 10.12 -11.16
CA GLU A 309 -6.75 11.29 -10.77
C GLU A 309 -6.21 11.86 -9.45
N PHE A 310 -5.92 13.16 -9.46
CA PHE A 310 -5.51 13.93 -8.29
C PHE A 310 -6.52 15.04 -8.04
N THR A 311 -7.31 14.90 -6.99
CA THR A 311 -8.41 15.81 -6.70
C THR A 311 -8.34 16.36 -5.27
N SER A 312 -8.49 17.67 -5.10
CA SER A 312 -8.60 18.32 -3.79
C SER A 312 -7.42 18.05 -2.84
N ASN A 313 -6.22 17.79 -3.37
CA ASN A 313 -5.05 17.55 -2.53
C ASN A 313 -4.40 18.86 -2.12
N VAL A 314 -3.92 18.93 -0.87
CA VAL A 314 -3.44 20.18 -0.27
C VAL A 314 -2.07 19.95 0.34
N ALA A 315 -1.12 20.83 0.05
CA ALA A 315 0.14 20.83 0.77
C ALA A 315 0.80 22.20 0.87
N TRP A 316 1.85 22.27 1.67
CA TRP A 316 2.67 23.46 1.75
C TRP A 316 3.39 23.72 0.41
N GLU A 317 4.12 22.76 -0.17
CA GLU A 317 4.91 23.03 -1.40
C GLU A 317 4.14 22.74 -2.70
N SER A 318 3.49 21.57 -2.84
CA SER A 318 2.81 21.16 -4.09
C SER A 318 1.50 20.41 -3.82
N GLY A 319 0.35 20.92 -4.29
CA GLY A 319 -0.95 20.33 -3.95
C GLY A 319 -1.08 18.83 -4.26
N ALA A 320 -0.74 18.39 -5.47
CA ALA A 320 -0.86 16.99 -5.87
C ALA A 320 0.45 16.20 -5.73
N ILE A 321 1.43 16.52 -6.57
CA ILE A 321 2.67 15.78 -6.73
C ILE A 321 3.85 16.72 -6.53
N GLY A 322 4.83 16.32 -5.73
CA GLY A 322 6.09 17.02 -5.54
C GLY A 322 7.24 16.20 -6.08
N VAL A 323 8.15 16.87 -6.78
CA VAL A 323 9.32 16.24 -7.38
C VAL A 323 10.59 16.90 -6.83
N GLY A 324 11.51 16.09 -6.33
CA GLY A 324 12.80 16.55 -5.82
C GLY A 324 13.99 15.83 -6.46
N GLY A 325 15.18 16.44 -6.37
CA GLY A 325 16.43 15.83 -6.84
C GLY A 325 16.67 15.96 -8.35
N SER A 326 17.40 15.01 -8.93
CA SER A 326 17.72 15.02 -10.37
C SER A 326 16.52 14.51 -11.20
N THR A 327 15.82 15.43 -11.85
CA THR A 327 14.45 15.24 -12.39
C THR A 327 14.37 14.57 -13.76
N GLN A 328 15.37 13.82 -14.20
CA GLN A 328 15.53 13.54 -15.64
C GLN A 328 14.55 12.52 -16.26
N ASN A 329 13.76 11.76 -15.49
CA ASN A 329 12.93 10.67 -16.03
C ASN A 329 11.58 10.50 -15.30
N MET A 330 10.67 11.47 -15.40
CA MET A 330 9.27 11.29 -14.99
C MET A 330 8.34 11.42 -16.18
N ARG A 331 7.29 10.59 -16.23
CA ARG A 331 6.30 10.59 -17.31
C ARG A 331 4.89 10.61 -16.73
N PHE A 332 4.06 11.50 -17.27
CA PHE A 332 2.65 11.62 -16.90
C PHE A 332 1.80 11.40 -18.16
N GLU A 333 0.87 10.46 -18.10
CA GLU A 333 0.03 10.09 -19.24
C GLU A 333 -1.42 10.03 -18.80
N PHE A 334 -2.32 10.73 -19.50
CA PHE A 334 -3.76 10.65 -19.24
C PHE A 334 -4.17 10.94 -17.78
N CYS A 335 -3.32 11.64 -17.01
CA CYS A 335 -3.64 12.02 -15.65
C CYS A 335 -4.56 13.26 -15.63
N SER A 336 -5.43 13.32 -14.62
CA SER A 336 -6.28 14.47 -14.33
C SER A 336 -5.88 15.09 -13.00
N PHE A 337 -5.85 16.42 -12.96
CA PHE A 337 -5.57 17.21 -11.77
C PHE A 337 -6.72 18.21 -11.62
N SER A 338 -7.36 18.24 -10.45
CA SER A 338 -8.39 19.22 -10.15
C SER A 338 -8.35 19.70 -8.70
N ASN A 339 -8.47 21.01 -8.50
CA ASN A 339 -8.58 21.63 -7.16
C ASN A 339 -7.44 21.29 -6.21
N ASN A 340 -6.23 21.06 -6.71
CA ASN A 340 -5.06 20.80 -5.86
C ASN A 340 -4.39 22.14 -5.46
N THR A 341 -4.05 22.31 -4.18
CA THR A 341 -3.56 23.58 -3.63
C THR A 341 -2.18 23.45 -2.98
N GLY A 342 -1.21 24.25 -3.42
CA GLY A 342 0.09 24.47 -2.77
C GLY A 342 0.15 25.84 -2.08
N SER A 343 0.55 25.91 -0.81
CA SER A 343 0.40 27.12 0.04
C SER A 343 1.69 27.89 0.42
N LYS A 344 2.87 27.56 -0.13
CA LYS A 344 4.21 28.02 0.33
C LYS A 344 4.45 29.55 0.41
N SER A 345 3.52 30.43 0.01
CA SER A 345 3.76 31.89 0.11
C SER A 345 2.52 32.79 0.11
N GLY A 346 1.46 32.43 0.85
CA GLY A 346 0.37 33.37 1.18
C GLY A 346 -0.50 33.85 0.00
N ASN A 347 -0.28 33.31 -1.19
CA ASN A 347 -1.22 33.32 -2.31
C ASN A 347 -1.41 31.86 -2.72
N ASP A 348 -2.64 31.43 -2.98
CA ASP A 348 -2.90 30.16 -3.66
C ASP A 348 -2.23 30.21 -5.03
N TYR A 349 -1.03 29.63 -5.16
CA TYR A 349 -0.16 29.93 -6.31
C TYR A 349 -0.55 29.19 -7.59
N ALA A 350 -1.33 28.10 -7.55
CA ALA A 350 -1.99 27.56 -8.74
C ALA A 350 -2.99 26.45 -8.41
N SER A 351 -4.14 26.46 -9.08
CA SER A 351 -4.88 25.26 -9.42
C SER A 351 -4.15 24.56 -10.57
N ASP A 352 -3.62 23.37 -10.27
CA ASP A 352 -3.17 22.32 -11.20
C ASP A 352 -1.79 22.50 -11.90
N VAL A 353 -0.86 21.66 -11.42
CA VAL A 353 0.46 21.22 -11.96
C VAL A 353 1.62 22.24 -12.00
N TYR A 354 2.65 22.00 -11.17
CA TYR A 354 4.03 22.47 -11.38
C TYR A 354 4.96 21.26 -11.58
N PHE A 355 5.76 21.30 -12.65
CA PHE A 355 6.88 20.40 -12.89
C PHE A 355 8.16 20.97 -12.27
#